data_AF-G4YGT1-F1
#
_entry.id   AF-G4YGT1-F1
#
_cell.length_a   1.000
_cell.length_b   1.000
_cell.length_c   1.000
_cell.angle_alpha   90.00
_cell.angle_beta   90.00
_cell.angle_gamma   90.00
#
_symmetry.space_group_name_H-M   'P 1'
#
loop_
_entity.id
_entity.type
_entity.pdbx_description
1 polymer ?
#
loop_
_entity_poly.entity_id
_entity_poly.type
_entity_poly.pdbx_seq_one_letter_code
_entity_poly.pdbx_strand_id
1 'polypeptide(L)'
;FTFDNIMAATTSEDTAVSFLMRHGLLASSKTCEYCDYPMNLCVYKRGTEDEDRRWRCRRSGHPDKELSLKKGSFFDGTKLAYSTVLRLMFFWASDIPVGTTEQFLGISDVTAIDWYGFCRDICCAEMLQCSMMV
;
A
#
# COMPACT_ATOMS: atom_id res chain seq x y z
N PHE A 1 0.33 15.47 6.39
CA PHE A 1 0.89 14.52 7.39
C PHE A 1 2.22 15.06 7.87
N THR A 2 2.61 14.80 9.13
CA THR A 2 3.95 15.16 9.64
C THR A 2 4.90 13.98 9.53
N PHE A 3 6.21 14.26 9.57
CA PHE A 3 7.25 13.23 9.62
C PHE A 3 7.00 12.23 10.76
N ASP A 4 6.78 12.74 11.98
CA ASP A 4 6.55 11.90 13.17
C ASP A 4 5.34 10.98 13.02
N ASN A 5 4.26 11.47 12.41
CA ASN A 5 3.07 10.65 12.17
C ASN A 5 3.36 9.49 11.22
N ILE A 6 4.14 9.73 10.16
CA ILE A 6 4.50 8.68 9.19
C ILE A 6 5.48 7.70 9.81
N MET A 7 6.48 8.17 10.57
CA MET A 7 7.41 7.28 11.26
C MET A 7 6.71 6.40 12.30
N ALA A 8 5.81 6.97 13.10
CA ALA A 8 5.00 6.22 14.06
C ALA A 8 4.10 5.18 13.36
N ALA A 9 3.46 5.56 12.25
CA ALA A 9 2.61 4.68 11.45
C ALA A 9 3.38 3.55 10.77
N THR A 10 4.69 3.68 10.59
CA THR A 10 5.53 2.70 9.87
C THR A 10 6.46 1.93 10.80
N THR A 11 6.11 1.84 12.08
CA THR A 11 6.84 1.05 13.09
C THR A 11 6.67 -0.46 12.89
N SER A 12 5.56 -0.89 12.30
CA SER A 12 5.32 -2.28 11.90
C SER A 12 4.35 -2.34 10.72
N GLU A 13 4.25 -3.50 10.07
CA GLU A 13 3.27 -3.68 9.00
C GLU A 13 1.82 -3.60 9.51
N ASP A 14 1.57 -3.96 10.76
CA ASP A 14 0.23 -3.83 11.37
C ASP A 14 -0.20 -2.37 11.53
N THR A 15 0.71 -1.51 12.02
CA THR A 15 0.43 -0.08 12.16
C THR A 15 0.33 0.60 10.79
N ALA A 16 1.18 0.21 9.84
CA ALA A 16 1.15 0.73 8.48
C ALA A 16 -0.15 0.38 7.77
N VAL A 17 -0.58 -0.89 7.80
CA VAL A 17 -1.85 -1.32 7.21
C VAL A 17 -3.03 -0.61 7.86
N SER A 18 -3.04 -0.48 9.18
CA SER A 18 -4.10 0.25 9.90
C SER A 18 -4.17 1.71 9.48
N PHE A 19 -3.02 2.35 9.29
CA PHE A 19 -2.93 3.72 8.79
C PHE A 19 -3.46 3.82 7.36
N LEU A 20 -3.05 2.92 6.46
CA LEU A 20 -3.47 2.92 5.06
C LEU A 20 -4.97 2.66 4.89
N MET A 21 -5.54 1.75 5.69
CA MET A 21 -6.99 1.49 5.71
C MET A 21 -7.78 2.72 6.18
N ARG A 22 -7.30 3.39 7.24
CA ARG A 22 -7.95 4.59 7.78
C ARG A 22 -8.02 5.73 6.75
N HIS A 23 -7.02 5.83 5.89
CA HIS A 23 -6.95 6.86 4.84
C HIS A 23 -7.50 6.38 3.49
N GLY A 24 -8.13 5.19 3.43
CA GLY A 24 -8.77 4.68 2.22
C GLY A 24 -7.80 4.18 1.13
N LEU A 25 -6.50 4.09 1.42
CA LEU A 25 -5.51 3.57 0.48
C LEU A 25 -5.52 2.04 0.41
N LEU A 26 -6.02 1.38 1.45
CA LEU A 26 -6.35 -0.04 1.47
C LEU A 26 -7.82 -0.21 1.86
N ALA A 27 -8.48 -1.23 1.31
CA ALA A 27 -9.83 -1.59 1.74
C ALA A 27 -9.81 -2.04 3.21
N SER A 28 -10.71 -1.52 4.05
CA SER A 28 -10.86 -1.95 5.45
C SER A 28 -11.78 -3.17 5.60
N SER A 29 -12.53 -3.50 4.56
CA SER A 29 -13.40 -4.68 4.47
C SER A 29 -13.50 -5.15 3.02
N LYS A 30 -13.78 -6.44 2.81
CA LYS A 30 -13.99 -7.01 1.48
C LYS A 30 -15.05 -8.11 1.51
N THR A 31 -15.87 -8.20 0.47
CA THR A 31 -16.83 -9.28 0.26
C THR A 31 -16.29 -10.28 -0.77
N CYS A 32 -16.70 -11.54 -0.66
CA CYS A 32 -16.36 -12.57 -1.63
C CYS A 32 -17.21 -12.40 -2.89
N GLU A 33 -16.58 -12.35 -4.06
CA GLU A 33 -17.28 -12.17 -5.36
C GLU A 33 -18.25 -13.31 -5.72
N TYR A 34 -18.14 -14.47 -5.08
CA TYR A 34 -18.97 -15.65 -5.36
C TYR A 34 -20.18 -15.80 -4.43
N CYS A 35 -20.16 -15.19 -3.24
CA CYS A 35 -21.23 -15.40 -2.24
C CYS A 35 -21.61 -14.16 -1.43
N ASP A 36 -21.00 -13.01 -1.75
CA ASP A 36 -21.21 -11.71 -1.11
C ASP A 36 -20.95 -11.65 0.41
N TYR A 37 -20.46 -12.74 0.99
CA TYR A 37 -20.19 -12.82 2.42
C TYR A 37 -18.89 -12.05 2.77
N PRO A 38 -18.83 -11.38 3.94
CA PRO A 38 -17.61 -10.73 4.40
C PRO A 38 -16.42 -11.69 4.48
N MET A 39 -15.28 -11.26 3.95
CA MET A 39 -14.01 -11.99 4.01
C MET A 39 -13.26 -11.65 5.30
N ASN A 40 -12.42 -12.57 5.76
CA ASN A 40 -11.55 -12.34 6.91
C ASN A 40 -10.18 -11.89 6.43
N LEU A 41 -9.57 -10.90 7.09
CA LEU A 41 -8.17 -10.59 6.85
C LEU A 41 -7.28 -11.59 7.59
N CYS A 42 -6.54 -12.39 6.84
CA CYS A 42 -5.55 -13.34 7.35
C CYS A 42 -4.15 -12.76 7.17
N VAL A 43 -3.31 -12.92 8.20
CA VAL A 43 -1.90 -12.52 8.19
C VAL A 43 -1.06 -13.80 8.31
N TYR A 44 -0.20 -14.04 7.34
CA TYR A 44 0.72 -15.18 7.29
C TYR A 44 2.14 -14.69 7.54
N LYS A 45 2.95 -15.49 8.26
CA LYS A 45 4.35 -15.17 8.59
C LYS A 45 4.52 -13.75 9.20
N ARG A 46 3.62 -13.39 10.10
CA ARG A 46 3.58 -12.07 10.74
C ARG A 46 4.94 -11.69 11.33
N GLY A 47 5.39 -10.48 11.05
CA GLY A 47 6.64 -9.90 11.58
C GLY A 47 7.92 -10.39 10.89
N THR A 48 7.82 -11.14 9.79
CA THR A 48 8.98 -11.53 8.98
C THR A 48 8.98 -10.81 7.63
N GLU A 49 10.10 -10.88 6.90
CA GLU A 49 10.22 -10.34 5.53
C GLU A 49 9.26 -10.98 4.53
N ASP A 50 8.78 -12.18 4.84
CA ASP A 50 7.83 -12.94 4.03
C ASP A 50 6.36 -12.72 4.47
N GLU A 51 6.08 -11.69 5.29
CA GLU A 51 4.72 -11.42 5.75
C GLU A 51 3.76 -11.21 4.57
N ASP A 52 2.66 -11.94 4.56
CA ASP A 52 1.64 -11.86 3.52
C ASP A 52 0.26 -11.68 4.14
N ARG A 53 -0.50 -10.71 3.63
CA ARG A 53 -1.83 -10.35 4.12
C ARG A 53 -2.85 -10.59 3.02
N ARG A 54 -3.86 -11.40 3.32
CA ARG A 54 -4.87 -11.82 2.35
C ARG A 54 -6.28 -11.73 2.91
N TRP A 55 -7.20 -11.27 2.09
CA TRP A 55 -8.63 -11.46 2.31
C TRP A 55 -8.97 -12.91 2.00
N ARG A 56 -9.60 -13.61 2.95
CA ARG A 56 -9.98 -15.02 2.83
C ARG A 56 -11.47 -15.25 3.05
N CYS A 57 -12.12 -15.86 2.06
CA CYS A 57 -13.45 -16.43 2.18
C CYS A 57 -13.35 -17.84 2.78
N ARG A 58 -14.10 -18.11 3.87
CA ARG A 58 -14.08 -19.41 4.55
C ARG A 58 -15.07 -20.43 3.99
N ARG A 59 -15.93 -20.06 3.04
CA ARG A 59 -16.92 -20.98 2.46
C ARG A 59 -16.26 -22.00 1.53
N SER A 60 -16.78 -23.23 1.54
CA SER A 60 -16.40 -24.29 0.60
C SER A 60 -16.96 -24.03 -0.79
N GLY A 61 -16.40 -24.67 -1.83
CA GLY A 61 -16.96 -24.66 -3.18
C GLY A 61 -16.53 -23.53 -4.12
N HIS A 62 -15.83 -22.48 -3.65
CA HIS A 62 -15.33 -21.41 -4.53
C HIS A 62 -13.87 -21.67 -4.97
N PRO A 63 -13.53 -21.36 -6.23
CA PRO A 63 -12.18 -21.56 -6.78
C PRO A 63 -11.16 -20.60 -6.13
N ASP A 64 -11.49 -19.31 -6.04
CA ASP A 64 -10.58 -18.27 -5.55
C ASP A 64 -11.02 -17.70 -4.20
N LYS A 65 -10.60 -18.38 -3.13
CA LYS A 65 -10.97 -17.99 -1.76
C LYS A 65 -10.10 -16.92 -1.17
N GLU A 66 -8.96 -16.60 -1.80
CA GLU A 66 -7.98 -15.69 -1.24
C GLU A 66 -7.55 -14.62 -2.24
N LEU A 67 -7.52 -13.38 -1.77
CA LEU A 67 -7.05 -12.23 -2.53
C LEU A 67 -6.01 -11.50 -1.69
N SER A 68 -4.93 -11.03 -2.31
CA SER A 68 -3.98 -10.14 -1.62
C SER A 68 -4.73 -8.93 -1.05
N LEU A 69 -4.33 -8.46 0.13
CA LEU A 69 -4.83 -7.21 0.71
C LEU A 69 -4.60 -6.02 -0.24
N LYS A 70 -3.53 -6.07 -1.03
CA LYS A 70 -3.19 -5.05 -2.04
C LYS A 70 -4.08 -5.10 -3.29
N LYS A 71 -4.80 -6.19 -3.53
CA LYS A 71 -5.53 -6.41 -4.78
C LYS A 71 -6.63 -5.36 -4.98
N GLY A 72 -6.58 -4.63 -6.09
CA GLY A 72 -7.51 -3.56 -6.44
C GLY A 72 -7.32 -2.27 -5.63
N SER A 73 -6.15 -2.09 -5.02
CA SER A 73 -5.78 -0.87 -4.29
C SER A 73 -4.64 -0.13 -5.00
N PHE A 74 -4.25 1.03 -4.46
CA PHE A 74 -3.05 1.76 -4.86
C PHE A 74 -1.77 0.90 -4.85
N PHE A 75 -1.76 -0.16 -4.06
CA PHE A 75 -0.61 -1.07 -3.89
C PHE A 75 -0.70 -2.33 -4.75
N ASP A 76 -1.67 -2.46 -5.66
CA ASP A 76 -1.82 -3.68 -6.46
C ASP A 76 -0.55 -3.95 -7.29
N GLY A 77 -0.13 -5.21 -7.35
CA GLY A 77 1.09 -5.63 -8.02
C GLY A 77 2.42 -5.36 -7.27
N THR A 78 2.45 -4.51 -6.23
CA THR A 78 3.73 -4.24 -5.54
C THR A 78 4.16 -5.36 -4.61
N LYS A 79 5.46 -5.67 -4.64
CA LYS A 79 6.13 -6.60 -3.72
C LYS A 79 6.70 -5.91 -2.48
N LEU A 80 6.72 -4.58 -2.43
CA LEU A 80 7.26 -3.85 -1.28
C LEU A 80 6.36 -3.96 -0.05
N ALA A 81 6.96 -3.89 1.14
CA ALA A 81 6.24 -3.82 2.40
C ALA A 81 5.37 -2.54 2.48
N TYR A 82 4.25 -2.60 3.21
CA TYR A 82 3.33 -1.47 3.36
C TYR A 82 4.03 -0.28 4.02
N SER A 83 4.85 -0.53 5.03
CA SER A 83 5.64 0.51 5.69
C SER A 83 6.63 1.18 4.73
N THR A 84 7.35 0.38 3.92
CA THR A 84 8.30 0.88 2.92
C THR A 84 7.61 1.78 1.91
N VAL A 85 6.49 1.35 1.32
CA VAL A 85 5.77 2.19 0.34
C VAL A 85 5.27 3.47 0.98
N LEU A 86 4.73 3.43 2.20
CA LEU A 86 4.23 4.62 2.88
C LEU A 86 5.35 5.65 3.14
N ARG A 87 6.54 5.19 3.57
CA ARG A 87 7.71 6.08 3.71
C ARG A 87 8.18 6.63 2.37
N LEU A 88 8.17 5.79 1.34
CA LEU A 88 8.60 6.15 0.00
C LEU A 88 7.70 7.25 -0.59
N MET A 89 6.38 7.10 -0.48
CA MET A 89 5.42 8.14 -0.88
C MET A 89 5.64 9.44 -0.11
N PHE A 90 5.94 9.35 1.19
CA PHE A 90 6.23 10.52 2.02
C PHE A 90 7.53 11.22 1.60
N PHE A 91 8.59 10.47 1.29
CA PHE A 91 9.86 11.00 0.80
C PHE A 91 9.71 11.68 -0.56
N TRP A 92 8.96 11.06 -1.48
CA TRP A 92 8.62 11.68 -2.76
C TRP A 92 7.87 13.00 -2.56
N ALA A 93 6.83 13.01 -1.74
CA ALA A 93 6.05 14.21 -1.45
C ALA A 93 6.84 15.30 -0.70
N SER A 94 7.96 14.93 -0.08
CA SER A 94 8.86 15.83 0.64
C SER A 94 10.08 16.25 -0.19
N ASP A 95 10.08 15.95 -1.50
CA ASP A 95 11.17 16.25 -2.44
C ASP A 95 12.54 15.70 -2.00
N ILE A 96 12.54 14.54 -1.33
CA ILE A 96 13.77 13.86 -0.92
C ILE A 96 14.37 13.17 -2.15
N PRO A 97 15.67 13.38 -2.46
CA PRO A 97 16.31 12.76 -3.61
C PRO A 97 16.26 11.22 -3.60
N VAL A 98 16.21 10.62 -4.79
CA VAL A 98 16.18 9.16 -4.98
C VAL A 98 17.33 8.47 -4.25
N GLY A 99 18.57 8.95 -4.40
CA GLY A 99 19.73 8.33 -3.75
C GLY A 99 19.66 8.39 -2.22
N THR A 100 19.07 9.44 -1.65
CA THR A 100 18.84 9.54 -0.20
C THR A 100 17.73 8.58 0.25
N THR A 101 16.67 8.43 -0.56
CA THR A 101 15.58 7.49 -0.33
C THR A 101 16.05 6.04 -0.37
N GLU A 102 16.88 5.70 -1.36
CA GLU A 102 17.54 4.40 -1.50
C GLU A 102 18.29 4.03 -0.21
N GLN A 103 19.14 4.93 0.27
CA GLN A 103 19.93 4.73 1.49
C GLN A 103 19.06 4.57 2.74
N PHE A 104 18.02 5.40 2.90
CA PHE A 104 17.16 5.34 4.08
C PHE A 104 16.21 4.13 4.11
N LEU A 105 15.77 3.65 2.95
CA LEU A 105 14.77 2.58 2.86
C LEU A 105 15.38 1.22 2.52
N GLY A 106 16.65 1.14 2.14
CA GLY A 106 17.32 -0.11 1.78
C GLY A 106 16.71 -0.79 0.55
N ILE A 107 16.21 0.01 -0.40
CA ILE A 107 15.67 -0.46 -1.69
C ILE A 107 16.65 -0.11 -2.81
N SER A 108 16.45 -0.61 -4.03
CA SER A 108 17.25 -0.16 -5.17
C SER A 108 16.83 1.23 -5.66
N ASP A 109 17.77 1.95 -6.25
CA ASP A 109 17.52 3.18 -7.00
C ASP A 109 16.44 3.00 -8.08
N VAL A 110 16.50 1.91 -8.84
CA VAL A 110 15.49 1.56 -9.86
C VAL A 110 14.09 1.48 -9.25
N THR A 111 13.96 0.87 -8.07
CA THR A 111 12.68 0.77 -7.36
C THR A 111 12.20 2.15 -6.90
N ALA A 112 13.10 2.98 -6.35
CA ALA A 112 12.77 4.32 -5.91
C ALA A 112 12.34 5.22 -7.08
N ILE A 113 13.04 5.16 -8.22
CA ILE A 113 12.72 5.90 -9.45
C ILE A 113 11.34 5.49 -9.98
N ASP A 114 11.07 4.20 -10.07
CA ASP A 114 9.79 3.65 -10.56
C ASP A 114 8.63 4.17 -9.72
N TRP A 115 8.75 4.09 -8.40
CA TRP A 115 7.72 4.60 -7.50
C TRP A 115 7.55 6.12 -7.52
N TYR A 116 8.65 6.88 -7.64
CA TYR A 116 8.58 8.34 -7.79
C TYR A 116 7.87 8.71 -9.09
N GLY A 117 8.11 7.93 -10.15
CA GLY A 117 7.36 8.01 -11.41
C GLY A 117 5.89 7.73 -11.22
N PHE A 118 5.55 6.61 -10.59
CA PHE A 118 4.16 6.23 -10.30
C PHE A 118 3.40 7.31 -9.51
N CYS A 119 4.02 7.87 -8.46
CA CYS A 119 3.41 8.95 -7.68
C CYS A 119 3.18 10.21 -8.52
N ARG A 120 4.16 10.59 -9.35
CA ARG A 120 4.04 11.72 -10.27
C ARG A 120 2.93 11.50 -11.29
N ASP A 121 2.87 10.32 -11.91
CA ASP A 121 1.89 10.02 -12.95
C ASP A 121 0.46 10.09 -12.40
N ILE A 122 0.23 9.59 -11.18
CA ILE A 122 -1.05 9.71 -10.49
C ILE A 122 -1.39 11.18 -10.24
N CYS A 123 -0.48 11.95 -9.65
CA CYS A 123 -0.74 13.36 -9.39
C CYS A 123 -0.97 14.17 -10.67
N CYS A 124 -0.22 13.89 -11.75
CA CYS A 124 -0.45 14.49 -13.05
C CYS A 124 -1.83 14.13 -13.62
N ALA A 125 -2.25 12.86 -13.53
CA ALA A 125 -3.56 12.43 -13.99
C ALA A 125 -4.71 13.11 -13.23
N GLU A 126 -4.60 13.23 -11.90
CA GLU A 126 -5.59 13.94 -11.08
C GLU A 126 -5.63 15.44 -11.39
N MET A 127 -4.48 16.08 -11.60
CA MET A 127 -4.41 17.49 -12.00
C MET A 127 -5.06 17.75 -13.37
N LEU A 128 -4.97 16.81 -14.31
CA LEU A 128 -5.61 16.91 -15.63
C LEU A 128 -7.13 16.68 -15.57
N GLN A 129 -7.61 15.91 -14.59
CA GLN A 129 -9.03 15.64 -14.39
C GLN A 129 -9.72 16.76 -13.59
N CYS A 130 -9.00 17.40 -12.68
CA CYS A 130 -9.44 18.63 -12.05
C CYS A 130 -9.46 19.73 -13.11
N SER A 131 -10.64 20.14 -13.58
CA SER A 131 -10.78 21.43 -14.26
C SER A 131 -10.13 22.46 -13.34
N MET A 132 -8.99 23.03 -13.75
CA MET A 132 -8.29 24.02 -12.95
C MET A 132 -9.27 25.16 -12.71
N MET A 133 -9.90 25.20 -11.53
CA MET A 133 -10.59 26.39 -11.05
C MET A 133 -9.48 27.39 -10.71
N VAL A 134 -9.00 28.06 -11.76
CA VAL A 134 -8.18 29.27 -11.65
C VAL A 134 -9.12 30.44 -11.37
#